data_AF-A0A9E3YIY3-F1
#
_entry.id   AF-A0A9E3YIY3-F1
#
_cell.length_a   1.000
_cell.length_b   1.000
_cell.length_c   1.000
_cell.angle_alpha   90.00
_cell.angle_beta   90.00
_cell.angle_gamma   90.00
#
_symmetry.space_group_name_H-M   'P 1'
#
loop_
_entity.id
_entity.type
_entity.pdbx_description
1 polymer ?
#
loop_
_entity_poly.entity_id
_entity_poly.type
_entity_poly.pdbx_seq_one_letter_code
_entity_poly.pdbx_strand_id
1 'polypeptide(L)'
;MATDYIVKDIKLADYGRKELDIAETEMPGLMACREEYGASQPLKGAKIAGSLHMTIQTAVLIETLKALGADVRWASCNIFSTQ
;
A
#
# COMPACT_ATOMS: atom_id res chain seq x y z
N MET A 1 -11.68 17.89 -12.13
CA MET A 1 -11.25 17.34 -10.82
C MET A 1 -9.77 17.06 -10.95
N ALA A 2 -8.94 17.67 -10.11
CA ALA A 2 -7.50 17.41 -10.14
C ALA A 2 -7.23 15.94 -9.82
N THR A 3 -6.29 15.33 -10.52
CA THR A 3 -5.83 13.97 -10.27
C THR A 3 -5.27 13.90 -8.84
N ASP A 4 -5.85 13.07 -7.97
CA ASP A 4 -5.53 13.03 -6.53
C ASP A 4 -4.21 12.29 -6.20
N TYR A 5 -3.29 12.21 -7.17
CA TYR A 5 -1.97 11.60 -7.03
C TYR A 5 -0.96 12.29 -7.96
N ILE A 6 0.32 12.22 -7.58
CA ILE A 6 1.46 12.65 -8.40
C ILE A 6 2.49 11.53 -8.37
N VAL A 7 2.71 10.90 -9.52
CA VAL A 7 3.69 9.81 -9.71
C VAL A 7 4.46 10.04 -11.02
N LYS A 8 5.60 9.37 -11.18
CA LYS A 8 6.47 9.56 -12.34
C LYS A 8 5.85 9.07 -13.65
N ASP A 9 5.31 7.85 -13.66
CA ASP A 9 4.64 7.27 -14.83
C ASP A 9 3.57 6.26 -14.40
N ILE A 10 2.30 6.58 -14.64
CA ILE A 10 1.17 5.72 -14.28
C ILE A 10 1.07 4.45 -15.15
N LYS A 11 1.73 4.42 -16.32
CA LYS A 11 1.71 3.26 -17.22
C LYS A 11 2.44 2.04 -16.65
N LEU A 12 3.26 2.23 -15.61
CA LEU A 12 3.97 1.16 -14.92
C LEU A 12 3.10 0.39 -13.92
N ALA A 13 1.82 0.77 -13.73
CA ALA A 13 0.93 0.13 -12.76
C ALA A 13 0.81 -1.40 -12.94
N ASP A 14 0.73 -1.89 -14.18
CA ASP A 14 0.63 -3.33 -14.47
C ASP A 14 1.92 -4.09 -14.10
N TYR A 15 3.08 -3.45 -14.28
CA TYR A 15 4.35 -4.02 -13.86
C TYR A 15 4.46 -4.04 -12.33
N GLY A 16 4.12 -2.92 -11.68
CA GLY A 16 4.11 -2.82 -10.22
C GLY A 16 3.15 -3.82 -9.57
N ARG A 17 1.99 -4.13 -10.19
CA ARG A 17 1.09 -5.17 -9.70
C ARG A 17 1.74 -6.55 -9.73
N LYS A 18 2.44 -6.91 -10.80
CA LYS A 18 3.13 -8.21 -10.90
C LYS A 18 4.20 -8.37 -9.82
N GLU A 19 4.97 -7.32 -9.54
CA GLU A 19 5.96 -7.35 -8.45
C GLU A 19 5.30 -7.41 -7.07
N LEU A 20 4.18 -6.72 -6.89
CA LEU A 20 3.39 -6.77 -5.65
C LEU A 20 2.85 -8.19 -5.39
N ASP A 21 2.31 -8.86 -6.41
CA ASP A 21 1.81 -10.23 -6.29
C ASP A 21 2.91 -11.20 -5.82
N ILE A 22 4.16 -11.00 -6.28
CA ILE A 22 5.33 -11.75 -5.81
C ILE A 22 5.69 -11.35 -4.38
N ALA A 23 5.66 -10.06 -4.05
CA ALA A 23 5.99 -9.59 -2.70
C ALA A 23 5.01 -10.10 -1.63
N GLU A 24 3.73 -10.30 -1.97
CA GLU A 24 2.76 -10.88 -1.04
C GLU A 24 3.14 -12.29 -0.60
N THR A 25 3.75 -13.11 -1.47
CA THR A 25 4.20 -14.46 -1.08
C THR A 25 5.38 -14.42 -0.10
N GLU A 26 6.18 -13.35 -0.12
CA GLU A 26 7.35 -13.15 0.75
C GLU A 26 7.02 -12.33 2.02
N MET A 27 5.77 -11.89 2.20
CA MET A 27 5.33 -11.08 3.35
C MET A 27 4.22 -11.77 4.16
N PRO A 28 4.45 -13.00 4.67
CA PRO A 28 3.41 -13.82 5.31
C PRO A 28 2.78 -13.15 6.53
N GLY A 29 3.54 -12.31 7.26
CA GLY A 29 3.01 -11.57 8.41
C GLY A 29 1.90 -10.59 8.03
N LEU A 30 2.04 -9.87 6.92
CA LEU A 30 1.00 -8.94 6.46
C LEU A 30 -0.20 -9.70 5.91
N MET A 31 0.02 -10.81 5.20
CA MET A 31 -1.06 -11.64 4.67
C MET A 31 -1.88 -12.29 5.80
N ALA A 32 -1.21 -12.77 6.86
CA ALA A 32 -1.88 -13.27 8.06
C ALA A 32 -2.72 -12.17 8.74
N CYS A 33 -2.21 -10.94 8.86
CA CYS A 33 -3.01 -9.83 9.40
C CYS A 33 -4.26 -9.54 8.57
N ARG A 34 -4.19 -9.64 7.23
CA ARG A 34 -5.35 -9.47 6.36
C ARG A 34 -6.38 -10.57 6.59
N GLU A 35 -5.95 -11.82 6.71
CA GLU A 35 -6.84 -12.95 6.97
C GLU A 35 -7.50 -12.84 8.36
N GLU A 36 -6.72 -12.56 9.40
CA GLU A 36 -7.19 -12.51 10.79
C GLU A 36 -8.15 -11.34 11.05
N TYR A 37 -7.84 -10.14 10.53
CA TYR A 37 -8.55 -8.91 10.88
C TYR A 37 -9.37 -8.31 9.73
N GLY A 38 -9.30 -8.87 8.51
CA GLY A 38 -10.04 -8.37 7.36
C GLY A 38 -11.54 -8.35 7.58
N ALA A 39 -12.11 -9.38 8.21
CA ALA A 39 -13.56 -9.44 8.46
C ALA A 39 -14.03 -8.42 9.51
N SER A 40 -13.20 -8.13 10.53
CA SER A 40 -13.57 -7.21 11.61
C SER A 40 -13.38 -5.74 11.26
N GLN A 41 -12.66 -5.44 10.16
CA GLN A 41 -12.40 -4.09 9.67
C GLN A 41 -11.96 -3.11 10.79
N PRO A 42 -10.90 -3.43 11.56
CA PRO A 42 -10.56 -2.70 12.77
C PRO A 42 -10.12 -1.25 12.49
N LEU A 43 -9.71 -0.94 11.27
CA LEU A 43 -9.29 0.40 10.86
C LEU A 43 -10.41 1.17 10.15
N LYS A 44 -11.65 0.67 10.14
CA LYS A 44 -12.78 1.35 9.52
C LYS A 44 -12.96 2.76 10.06
N GLY A 45 -12.91 3.74 9.16
CA GLY A 45 -13.04 5.16 9.49
C GLY A 45 -11.73 5.84 9.89
N ALA A 46 -10.63 5.09 10.03
CA ALA A 46 -9.31 5.67 10.22
C ALA A 46 -8.85 6.34 8.92
N LYS A 47 -8.23 7.52 9.07
CA LYS A 47 -7.58 8.26 7.98
C LYS A 47 -6.08 8.30 8.26
N ILE A 48 -5.30 7.53 7.50
CA ILE A 48 -3.88 7.32 7.73
C ILE A 48 -3.08 8.09 6.69
N ALA A 49 -2.21 8.99 7.14
CA ALA A 49 -1.20 9.64 6.32
C ALA A 49 0.16 9.00 6.58
N GLY A 50 0.72 8.31 5.58
CA GLY A 50 2.03 7.65 5.70
C GLY A 50 3.15 8.41 5.00
N SER A 51 4.34 8.39 5.61
CA SER A 51 5.59 8.90 5.05
C SER A 51 6.69 7.86 5.24
N LEU A 52 6.74 6.90 4.33
CA LEU A 52 7.67 5.77 4.30
C LEU A 52 8.15 5.58 2.86
N HIS A 53 9.30 4.94 2.64
CA HIS A 53 9.80 4.70 1.28
C HIS A 53 8.71 4.04 0.42
N MET A 54 8.38 4.64 -0.73
CA MET A 54 7.31 4.13 -1.59
C MET A 54 7.83 2.99 -2.48
N THR A 55 8.10 1.84 -1.87
CA THR A 55 8.59 0.61 -2.52
C THR A 55 7.46 -0.42 -2.70
N ILE A 56 7.77 -1.54 -3.37
CA ILE A 56 6.83 -2.67 -3.49
C ILE A 56 6.39 -3.20 -2.12
N GLN A 57 7.31 -3.33 -1.16
CA GLN A 57 6.98 -3.81 0.20
C GLN A 57 6.02 -2.84 0.92
N THR A 58 6.20 -1.53 0.73
CA THR A 58 5.30 -0.53 1.30
C THR A 58 3.93 -0.56 0.61
N ALA A 59 3.86 -0.91 -0.67
CA ALA A 59 2.58 -1.13 -1.34
C ALA A 59 1.79 -2.27 -0.69
N VAL A 60 2.44 -3.40 -0.35
CA VAL A 60 1.80 -4.51 0.39
C VAL A 60 1.28 -4.04 1.75
N LEU A 61 2.06 -3.23 2.48
CA LEU A 61 1.61 -2.62 3.75
C LEU A 61 0.38 -1.73 3.56
N ILE A 62 0.40 -0.84 2.56
CA ILE A 62 -0.72 0.07 2.27
C ILE A 62 -1.98 -0.72 1.93
N GLU A 63 -1.87 -1.74 1.07
CA GLU A 63 -3.01 -2.60 0.73
C GLU A 63 -3.52 -3.40 1.94
N THR A 64 -2.65 -3.78 2.89
CA THR A 64 -3.07 -4.34 4.17
C THR A 64 -3.87 -3.35 4.99
N LEU A 65 -3.41 -2.09 5.13
CA LEU A 65 -4.17 -1.07 5.87
C LEU A 65 -5.55 -0.82 5.25
N LYS A 66 -5.63 -0.77 3.91
CA LYS A 66 -6.92 -0.64 3.19
C LYS A 66 -7.79 -1.88 3.37
N ALA A 67 -7.22 -3.08 3.28
CA ALA A 67 -7.94 -4.33 3.53
C ALA A 67 -8.53 -4.40 4.94
N LEU A 68 -7.90 -3.72 5.91
CA LEU A 68 -8.37 -3.60 7.30
C LEU A 68 -9.35 -2.43 7.51
N GLY A 69 -9.69 -1.66 6.47
CA GLY A 69 -10.74 -0.64 6.48
C GLY A 69 -10.27 0.82 6.52
N ALA A 70 -8.97 1.09 6.45
CA ALA A 70 -8.44 2.46 6.50
C ALA A 70 -8.59 3.21 5.16
N ASP A 71 -8.78 4.53 5.26
CA ASP A 71 -8.52 5.48 4.16
C ASP A 71 -7.07 5.96 4.25
N VAL A 72 -6.34 5.96 3.15
CA VAL A 72 -4.87 6.13 3.14
C VAL A 72 -4.41 7.19 2.15
N ARG A 73 -3.48 8.03 2.58
CA ARG A 73 -2.69 8.92 1.73
C ARG A 73 -1.21 8.70 2.01
N TRP A 74 -0.37 8.78 0.99
CA TRP A 74 1.04 8.40 1.13
C TRP A 74 1.99 9.35 0.42
N ALA A 75 3.19 9.49 0.98
CA ALA A 75 4.34 10.13 0.35
C ALA A 75 5.62 9.35 0.69
N SER A 76 6.63 9.44 -0.16
CA SER A 76 7.95 8.88 0.16
C SER A 76 8.68 9.79 1.16
N CYS A 77 9.33 9.19 2.16
CA CYS A 77 10.19 9.93 3.10
C CYS A 77 11.64 10.13 2.59
N ASN A 78 11.97 9.61 1.40
CA ASN A 78 13.27 9.81 0.75
C ASN A 78 13.12 10.06 -0.76
N ILE A 79 13.91 11.00 -1.27
CA ILE A 79 13.85 11.51 -2.65
C ILE A 79 14.27 10.49 -3.73
N PHE A 80 14.94 9.38 -3.36
CA PHE A 80 15.45 8.38 -4.30
C PHE A 80 14.89 6.97 -4.07
N SER A 81 13.98 6.78 -3.13
CA SER A 81 13.53 5.44 -2.71
C SER A 81 12.20 4.99 -3.31
N THR A 82 11.53 5.86 -4.09
CA THR A 82 10.27 5.50 -4.75
C THR A 82 10.54 4.56 -5.92
N GLN A 83 9.81 3.45 -5.97
CA GLN A 83 9.78 2.51 -7.09
C GLN A 83 8.50 2.73 -7.89
#